data_AF-A0A519RTT2-F1
#
_entry.id   AF-A0A519RTT2-F1
#
_cell.length_a   1.000
_cell.length_b   1.000
_cell.length_c   1.000
_cell.angle_alpha   90.00
_cell.angle_beta   90.00
_cell.angle_gamma   90.00
#
_symmetry.space_group_name_H-M   'P 1'
#
loop_
_entity.id
_entity.type
_entity.pdbx_description
1 polymer ?
#
loop_
_entity_poly.entity_id
_entity_poly.type
_entity_poly.pdbx_seq_one_letter_code
_entity_poly.pdbx_strand_id
1 'polypeptide(L)'
;MSKLRILYAATEIDPFLQTTKVAELLRRLPAAMQETGAEIRIFVPRFGIINERKNRLHEVVRLSGINIAVGDDEKPLVIKVASIPTAKLQVYFIDNEDYF
;
A
#
# COMPACT_ATOMS: atom_id res chain seq x y z
N MET A 1 11.24 -20.43 -14.93
CA MET A 1 11.80 -19.64 -13.80
C MET A 1 10.66 -18.96 -13.08
N SER A 2 10.65 -18.94 -11.74
CA SER A 2 9.66 -18.19 -10.97
C SER A 2 9.84 -16.69 -11.18
N LYS A 3 8.76 -15.94 -11.38
CA LYS A 3 8.81 -14.48 -11.45
C LYS A 3 9.35 -13.91 -10.15
N LEU A 4 10.17 -12.86 -10.24
CA LEU A 4 10.68 -12.15 -9.08
C LEU A 4 9.49 -11.47 -8.35
N ARG A 5 9.38 -11.67 -7.04
CA ARG A 5 8.32 -11.08 -6.21
C ARG A 5 8.93 -9.99 -5.34
N ILE A 6 8.41 -8.77 -5.43
CA ILE A 6 8.94 -7.60 -4.72
C ILE A 6 7.82 -6.96 -3.91
N LEU A 7 8.08 -6.78 -2.61
CA LEU A 7 7.22 -6.00 -1.71
C LEU A 7 7.92 -4.68 -1.40
N TYR A 8 7.30 -3.57 -1.78
CA TYR A 8 7.71 -2.24 -1.36
C TYR A 8 6.94 -1.85 -0.11
N ALA A 9 7.65 -1.46 0.95
CA ALA A 9 7.08 -0.86 2.15
C ALA A 9 7.61 0.57 2.27
N ALA A 10 6.71 1.54 2.41
CA ALA A 10 7.08 2.95 2.49
C ALA A 10 6.02 3.76 3.24
N THR A 11 6.32 5.02 3.51
CA THR A 11 5.38 5.94 4.17
C THR A 11 4.46 6.66 3.18
N GLU A 12 4.92 6.91 1.95
CA GLU A 12 4.23 7.80 1.01
C GLU A 12 4.28 7.28 -0.42
N ILE A 13 3.27 7.62 -1.22
CA ILE A 13 3.17 7.24 -2.63
C ILE A 13 2.29 8.21 -3.41
N ASP A 14 2.79 8.69 -4.55
CA ASP A 14 2.00 9.49 -5.49
C ASP A 14 0.92 8.62 -6.18
N PRO A 15 -0.33 9.09 -6.36
CA PRO A 15 -0.87 10.41 -6.01
C PRO A 15 -1.63 10.45 -4.67
N PHE A 16 -1.48 9.44 -3.83
CA PHE A 16 -2.26 9.30 -2.60
C PHE A 16 -1.71 10.18 -1.47
N LEU A 17 -0.38 10.26 -1.37
CA LEU A 17 0.33 11.11 -0.42
C LEU A 17 1.70 11.49 -0.99
N GLN A 18 1.93 12.79 -1.17
CA GLN A 18 3.16 13.33 -1.76
C GLN A 18 3.62 14.55 -0.95
N THR A 19 4.27 14.30 0.19
CA THR A 19 4.90 15.36 0.99
C THR A 19 6.38 15.49 0.65
N THR A 20 7.00 14.39 0.21
CA THR A 20 8.42 14.35 -0.17
C THR A 20 8.64 13.75 -1.56
N LYS A 21 9.87 13.90 -2.09
CA LYS A 21 10.29 13.27 -3.35
C LYS A 21 10.29 11.74 -3.31
N VAL A 22 10.19 11.13 -2.12
CA VAL A 22 10.09 9.68 -1.95
C VAL A 22 8.83 9.14 -2.62
N ALA A 23 7.72 9.87 -2.54
CA ALA A 23 6.45 9.47 -3.14
C ALA A 23 6.54 9.31 -4.67
N GLU A 24 7.25 10.22 -5.34
CA GLU A 24 7.50 10.16 -6.79
C GLU A 24 8.42 9.00 -7.17
N LEU A 25 9.45 8.74 -6.36
CA LEU A 25 10.35 7.62 -6.57
C LEU A 25 9.60 6.29 -6.44
N LEU A 26 8.80 6.16 -5.38
CA LEU A 26 8.00 4.96 -5.13
C LEU A 26 6.87 4.78 -6.16
N ARG A 27 6.46 5.83 -6.85
CA ARG A 27 5.55 5.69 -7.98
C ARG A 27 6.23 5.07 -9.21
N ARG A 28 7.52 5.34 -9.41
CA ARG A 28 8.29 4.97 -10.62
C ARG A 28 8.98 3.61 -10.49
N LEU A 29 9.61 3.31 -9.35
CA LEU A 29 10.37 2.06 -9.17
C LEU A 29 9.51 0.79 -9.33
N PRO A 30 8.33 0.67 -8.67
CA PRO A 30 7.44 -0.48 -8.84
C PRO A 30 6.97 -0.66 -10.28
N ALA A 31 6.65 0.43 -10.97
CA ALA A 31 6.20 0.39 -12.37
C ALA A 31 7.32 -0.17 -13.28
N ALA A 32 8.54 0.35 -13.14
CA ALA A 32 9.69 -0.14 -13.90
C ALA A 32 9.95 -1.64 -13.62
N MET A 33 9.88 -2.08 -12.36
CA MET A 33 10.07 -3.50 -12.04
C MET A 33 8.94 -4.37 -12.58
N GLN A 34 7.69 -3.90 -12.57
CA GLN A 34 6.58 -4.61 -13.17
C GLN A 34 6.77 -4.81 -14.70
N GLU A 35 7.33 -3.83 -15.39
CA GLU A 35 7.67 -3.93 -16.83
C GLU A 35 8.74 -4.99 -17.10
N THR A 36 9.65 -5.24 -16.15
CA THR A 36 10.63 -6.35 -16.24
C THR A 36 10.00 -7.73 -16.00
N GLY A 37 8.71 -7.80 -15.70
CA GLY A 37 7.97 -9.03 -15.45
C GLY A 37 7.94 -9.47 -13.98
N ALA A 38 8.40 -8.63 -13.06
CA ALA A 38 8.30 -8.86 -11.62
C ALA A 38 6.86 -8.69 -11.12
N GLU A 39 6.52 -9.44 -10.08
CA GLU A 39 5.26 -9.33 -9.35
C GLU A 39 5.44 -8.36 -8.18
N ILE A 40 4.65 -7.30 -8.18
CA ILE A 40 4.85 -6.18 -7.26
C ILE A 40 3.69 -6.06 -6.27
N ARG A 41 4.01 -5.79 -5.01
CA ARG A 41 3.09 -5.35 -3.97
C ARG A 41 3.64 -4.10 -3.33
N ILE A 42 2.77 -3.16 -2.98
CA ILE A 42 3.15 -1.90 -2.34
C ILE A 42 2.30 -1.75 -1.09
N PHE A 43 2.94 -1.56 0.07
CA PHE A 43 2.29 -1.31 1.35
C PHE A 43 2.68 0.07 1.88
N VAL A 44 1.69 0.84 2.28
CA VAL A 44 1.87 2.15 2.92
C VAL A 44 0.89 2.31 4.09
N PRO A 45 1.21 3.11 5.12
CA PRO A 45 0.23 3.48 6.14
C PRO A 45 -0.91 4.30 5.54
N ARG A 46 -2.11 4.10 6.08
CA ARG A 46 -3.30 4.87 5.75
C ARG A 46 -3.39 6.10 6.65
N PHE A 47 -2.56 7.11 6.39
CA PHE A 47 -2.62 8.35 7.16
C PHE A 47 -4.00 9.02 7.06
N GLY A 48 -4.46 9.67 8.13
CA GLY A 48 -5.78 10.32 8.21
C GLY A 48 -6.10 11.30 7.06
N ILE A 49 -5.07 11.91 6.46
CA ILE A 49 -5.19 12.85 5.33
C ILE A 49 -5.51 12.17 3.98
N ILE A 50 -5.36 10.85 3.86
CA ILE A 50 -5.67 10.11 2.64
C ILE A 50 -7.19 9.93 2.54
N ASN A 51 -7.80 10.58 1.54
CA ASN A 51 -9.25 10.54 1.37
C ASN A 51 -9.73 9.24 0.70
N GLU A 52 -10.43 8.39 1.44
CA GLU A 52 -10.92 7.08 0.95
C GLU A 52 -11.86 7.19 -0.23
N ARG A 53 -12.85 8.09 -0.13
CA ARG A 53 -13.89 8.22 -1.14
C ARG A 53 -13.33 8.74 -2.45
N LYS A 54 -12.46 9.75 -2.40
CA LYS A 54 -11.78 10.32 -3.57
C LYS A 54 -10.91 9.28 -4.26
N ASN A 55 -10.17 8.51 -3.46
CA ASN A 55 -9.19 7.54 -3.95
C ASN A 55 -9.76 6.13 -4.18
N ARG A 56 -11.06 5.93 -3.90
CA ARG A 56 -11.78 4.65 -4.03
C ARG A 56 -11.05 3.51 -3.30
N LEU A 57 -10.70 3.75 -2.03
CA LEU A 57 -10.12 2.71 -1.19
C LEU A 57 -11.19 1.66 -0.89
N HIS A 58 -10.86 0.40 -1.09
CA HIS A 58 -11.71 -0.75 -0.79
C HIS A 58 -11.03 -1.65 0.22
N GLU A 59 -11.75 -2.13 1.23
CA GLU A 59 -11.19 -3.10 2.16
C GLU A 59 -10.92 -4.44 1.48
N VAL A 60 -9.79 -5.04 1.82
CA VAL A 60 -9.37 -6.35 1.31
C VAL A 60 -9.89 -7.43 2.26
N VAL A 61 -11.18 -7.78 2.11
CA VAL A 61 -11.89 -8.72 3.00
C VAL A 61 -11.24 -10.10 3.13
N ARG A 62 -10.46 -10.55 2.14
CA ARG A 62 -9.72 -11.82 2.22
C ARG A 62 -8.55 -11.82 3.22
N LEU A 63 -8.17 -10.63 3.70
CA LEU A 63 -7.16 -10.44 4.74
C LEU A 63 -7.80 -10.10 6.10
N SER A 64 -9.14 -10.01 6.18
CA SER A 64 -9.82 -9.78 7.44
C SER A 64 -9.66 -10.98 8.38
N GLY A 65 -9.63 -10.71 9.68
CA GLY A 65 -9.46 -11.73 10.71
C GLY A 65 -8.00 -12.13 10.98
N ILE A 66 -7.03 -11.50 10.33
CA ILE A 66 -5.62 -11.61 10.69
C ILE A 66 -5.34 -10.62 11.81
N ASN A 67 -4.82 -11.11 12.94
CA ASN A 67 -4.28 -10.25 13.99
C ASN A 67 -2.77 -10.08 13.79
N ILE A 68 -2.27 -8.89 14.13
CA ILE A 68 -0.84 -8.60 14.22
C ILE A 68 -0.49 -8.24 15.66
N ALA A 69 0.63 -8.75 16.15
CA ALA A 69 1.16 -8.36 17.45
C ALA A 69 1.83 -6.99 17.33
N VAL A 70 1.43 -6.05 18.19
CA VAL A 70 2.06 -4.73 18.31
C VAL A 70 2.42 -4.51 19.77
N GLY A 71 3.67 -4.81 20.12
CA GLY A 71 4.08 -4.91 21.52
C GLY A 71 3.42 -6.12 22.18
N ASP A 72 2.73 -5.90 23.30
CA ASP A 72 2.01 -6.93 24.05
C ASP A 72 0.55 -7.09 23.59
N ASP A 73 0.06 -6.22 22.70
CA ASP A 73 -1.32 -6.22 22.23
C ASP A 73 -1.45 -6.97 20.89
N GLU A 74 -2.53 -7.74 20.73
CA GLU A 74 -2.99 -8.20 19.43
C GLU A 74 -3.98 -7.21 18.83
N LYS A 75 -3.70 -6.73 17.62
CA LYS A 75 -4.57 -5.80 16.90
C LYS A 75 -5.04 -6.38 15.57
N PRO A 76 -6.30 -6.16 15.18
CA PRO A 76 -6.80 -6.61 13.89
C PRO A 76 -6.08 -5.87 12.76
N LEU A 77 -5.63 -6.62 11.75
CA LEU A 77 -5.04 -6.05 10.55
C LEU A 77 -6.15 -5.64 9.58
N VAL A 78 -6.33 -4.34 9.40
CA VAL A 78 -7.24 -3.80 8.39
C VAL A 78 -6.41 -3.33 7.19
N ILE A 79 -6.66 -3.92 6.02
CA ILE A 79 -6.00 -3.52 4.77
C ILE A 79 -7.03 -2.96 3.81
N LYS A 80 -6.75 -1.76 3.29
CA LYS A 80 -7.49 -1.17 2.17
C LYS A 80 -6.62 -1.22 0.91
N VAL A 81 -7.24 -1.20 -0.27
CA VAL A 81 -6.54 -1.21 -1.55
C VAL A 81 -7.08 -0.12 -2.45
N ALA A 82 -6.18 0.56 -3.16
CA ALA A 82 -6.52 1.44 -4.27
C ALA A 82 -5.63 1.15 -5.48
N SER A 83 -6.14 1.48 -6.66
CA SER A 83 -5.45 1.27 -7.93
C SER A 83 -4.89 2.59 -8.43
N ILE A 84 -3.70 2.58 -9.02
CA ILE A 84 -3.20 3.69 -9.84
C ILE A 84 -3.41 3.31 -11.32
N PRO A 85 -4.46 3.82 -11.98
CA PRO A 85 -4.84 3.35 -13.31
C PRO A 85 -3.73 3.54 -14.35
N THR A 86 -2.98 4.64 -14.26
CA THR A 86 -1.95 5.00 -15.23
C THR A 86 -0.75 4.05 -15.24
N ALA A 87 -0.48 3.30 -14.17
CA ALA A 87 0.54 2.24 -14.17
C ALA A 87 0.03 0.86 -13.81
N LYS A 88 -1.29 0.67 -13.70
CA LYS A 88 -1.88 -0.62 -13.32
C LYS A 88 -1.27 -1.19 -12.02
N LEU A 89 -0.90 -0.31 -11.09
CA LEU A 89 -0.36 -0.67 -9.79
C LEU A 89 -1.49 -0.76 -8.76
N GLN A 90 -1.38 -1.73 -7.85
CA GLN A 90 -2.23 -1.84 -6.67
C GLN A 90 -1.43 -1.44 -5.43
N VAL A 91 -1.98 -0.51 -4.66
CA VAL A 91 -1.39 0.00 -3.43
C VAL A 91 -2.25 -0.46 -2.26
N TYR A 92 -1.62 -1.12 -1.30
CA TYR A 92 -2.24 -1.60 -0.07
C TYR A 92 -1.95 -0.61 1.05
N PHE A 93 -3.01 -0.17 1.71
CA PHE A 93 -3.00 0.76 2.81
C PHE A 93 -3.24 -0.01 4.10
N ILE A 94 -2.29 0.04 5.03
CA ILE A 94 -2.47 -0.50 6.37
C ILE A 94 -3.25 0.53 7.16
N ASP A 95 -4.45 0.17 7.58
CA ASP A 95 -5.35 1.01 8.36
C ASP A 95 -5.20 0.68 9.84
N ASN A 96 -4.95 1.72 10.65
CA ASN A 96 -4.83 1.60 12.09
C ASN A 96 -5.06 2.98 12.73
N GLU A 97 -6.20 3.16 13.39
CA GLU A 97 -6.61 4.43 14.00
C GLU A 97 -5.79 4.81 15.24
N ASP A 98 -5.10 3.84 15.87
CA ASP A 98 -4.33 4.09 17.09
C ASP A 98 -2.93 4.64 16.80
N TYR A 99 -2.37 4.39 15.61
CA TYR A 99 -0.98 4.72 15.27
C TYR A 99 -0.80 5.71 14.12
N PHE A 100 -1.80 5.93 13.26
CA PHE A 100 -1.66 6.72 12.02
C PHE A 100 -2.77 7.76 11.79
#